data_AF-A0AAU0SMD8-F1
#
_entry.id   AF-A0AAU0SMD8-F1
#
_cell.length_a   1.000
_cell.length_b   1.000
_cell.length_c   1.000
_cell.angle_alpha   90.00
_cell.angle_beta   90.00
_cell.angle_gamma   90.00
#
_symmetry.space_group_name_H-M   'P 1'
#
loop_
_entity.id
_entity.type
_entity.pdbx_description
1 polymer ?
#
loop_
_entity_poly.entity_id
_entity_poly.type
_entity_poly.pdbx_seq_one_letter_code
_entity_poly.pdbx_strand_id
1 'polypeptide(L)'
;MSEITRAAIGMPFSMAMESELSRRQFHSIAQALLAERDRLRAEVAGLRTGYEAYERVNAELRAECEKLRAYGEEFASLAERRHEEADALRKDSESYRLLSFCHGQGTLELVRSHHELCAEIRRLKILAGEPVPPTPEEFIGPSPEGPTARIRRKLAAMGKGEPS
;
A
#
# COMPACT_ATOMS: atom_id res chain seq x y z
N MET A 1 16.23 -9.07 59.60
CA MET A 1 16.74 -9.88 60.74
C MET A 1 16.91 -8.98 61.95
N SER A 2 16.33 -9.34 63.11
CA SER A 2 16.55 -8.57 64.34
C SER A 2 17.90 -8.92 64.97
N GLU A 3 18.44 -8.04 65.80
CA GLU A 3 19.70 -8.26 66.51
C GLU A 3 19.68 -9.53 67.39
N ILE A 4 18.51 -9.85 67.94
CA ILE A 4 18.25 -11.05 68.75
C ILE A 4 18.45 -12.33 67.92
N THR A 5 17.96 -12.34 66.68
CA THR A 5 18.12 -13.50 65.79
C THR A 5 19.58 -13.71 65.41
N ARG A 6 20.33 -12.62 65.17
CA ARG A 6 21.76 -12.66 64.86
C ARG A 6 22.59 -13.14 66.06
N ALA A 7 22.26 -12.69 67.26
CA ALA A 7 22.91 -13.13 68.50
C ALA A 7 22.64 -14.62 68.79
N ALA A 8 21.43 -15.12 68.56
CA ALA A 8 21.08 -16.52 68.74
C ALA A 8 21.79 -17.45 67.74
N ILE A 9 21.96 -17.03 66.49
CA ILE A 9 22.70 -17.80 65.46
C ILE A 9 24.19 -17.94 65.81
N GLY A 10 24.77 -16.96 66.51
CA GLY A 10 26.19 -16.95 66.91
C GLY A 10 26.49 -17.51 68.30
N MET A 11 25.47 -17.89 69.09
CA MET A 11 25.66 -18.32 70.47
C MET A 11 26.17 -19.79 70.55
N PRO A 12 27.22 -20.09 71.33
CA PRO A 12 27.74 -21.45 71.49
C PRO A 12 26.68 -22.41 72.04
N PHE A 13 26.65 -23.63 71.50
CA PHE A 13 25.65 -24.65 71.89
C PHE A 13 25.65 -24.96 73.40
N SER A 14 26.80 -24.90 74.06
CA SER A 14 26.90 -25.08 75.52
C SER A 14 26.09 -24.03 76.29
N MET A 15 26.22 -22.75 75.91
CA MET A 15 25.54 -21.62 76.53
C MET A 15 24.04 -21.54 76.13
N ALA A 16 23.72 -21.99 74.93
CA ALA A 16 22.35 -22.18 74.45
C ALA A 16 21.53 -23.15 75.31
N MET A 17 22.20 -24.16 75.88
CA MET A 17 21.56 -25.30 76.54
C MET A 17 21.70 -25.27 78.07
N GLU A 18 22.45 -24.32 78.63
CA GLU A 18 22.77 -24.20 80.06
C GLU A 18 21.55 -24.06 80.99
N SER A 19 20.50 -23.35 80.54
CA SER A 19 19.28 -23.15 81.32
C SER A 19 18.02 -23.58 80.56
N GLU A 20 16.93 -23.90 81.27
CA GLU A 20 15.63 -24.17 80.60
C GLU A 20 15.13 -22.98 79.78
N LEU A 21 15.35 -21.76 80.28
CA LEU A 21 14.95 -20.53 79.60
C LEU A 21 15.70 -20.39 78.28
N SER A 22 17.02 -20.58 78.31
CA SER A 22 17.89 -20.53 77.12
C SER A 22 17.47 -21.57 76.07
N ARG A 23 17.17 -22.80 76.50
CA ARG A 23 16.70 -23.88 75.62
C ARG A 23 15.38 -23.55 74.93
N ARG A 24 14.41 -23.01 75.67
CA ARG A 24 13.10 -22.61 75.12
C ARG A 24 13.24 -21.46 74.12
N GLN A 25 14.05 -20.46 74.44
CA GLN A 25 14.31 -19.33 73.55
C GLN A 25 15.01 -19.78 72.26
N PHE A 26 16.03 -20.63 72.36
CA PHE A 26 16.70 -21.18 71.19
C PHE A 26 15.76 -21.99 70.31
N HIS A 27 14.93 -22.85 70.91
CA HIS A 27 13.97 -23.64 70.16
C HIS A 27 12.93 -22.77 69.45
N SER A 28 12.42 -21.73 70.14
CA SER A 28 11.49 -20.77 69.56
C SER A 28 12.10 -20.00 68.38
N ILE A 29 13.33 -19.52 68.52
CA ILE A 29 14.04 -18.80 67.45
C ILE A 29 14.34 -19.75 66.27
N ALA A 30 14.78 -20.98 66.55
CA ALA A 30 15.02 -21.98 65.51
C ALA A 30 13.74 -22.32 64.73
N GLN A 31 12.61 -22.49 65.41
CA GLN A 31 11.31 -22.71 64.77
C GLN A 31 10.90 -21.51 63.90
N ALA A 32 11.08 -20.28 64.38
CA ALA A 32 10.79 -19.08 63.61
C ALA A 32 11.66 -18.97 62.35
N LEU A 33 12.96 -19.28 62.44
CA LEU A 33 13.88 -19.30 61.31
C LEU A 33 13.54 -20.39 60.28
N LEU A 34 13.13 -21.58 60.75
CA LEU A 34 12.68 -22.66 59.85
C LEU A 34 11.42 -22.23 59.08
N ALA A 35 10.45 -21.62 59.77
CA ALA A 35 9.24 -21.10 59.14
C ALA A 35 9.54 -19.99 58.13
N GLU A 36 10.45 -19.06 58.46
CA GLU A 36 10.88 -17.99 57.55
C GLU A 36 11.60 -18.56 56.31
N ARG A 37 12.50 -19.52 56.50
CA ARG A 37 13.16 -20.23 55.40
C ARG A 37 12.14 -20.91 54.48
N ASP A 38 11.16 -21.61 55.05
CA ASP A 38 10.17 -22.34 54.26
C ASP A 38 9.25 -21.38 53.49
N ARG A 39 8.89 -20.24 54.10
CA ARG A 39 8.20 -19.14 53.42
C ARG A 39 9.03 -18.60 52.25
N LEU A 40 10.31 -18.29 52.48
CA LEU A 40 11.20 -17.76 51.43
C LEU A 40 11.41 -18.78 50.30
N ARG A 41 11.51 -20.08 50.61
CA ARG A 41 11.58 -21.13 49.59
C ARG A 41 10.32 -21.19 48.74
N ALA A 42 9.15 -21.07 49.35
CA ALA A 42 7.88 -21.01 48.62
C ALA A 42 7.81 -19.76 47.72
N GLU A 43 8.25 -18.60 48.21
CA GLU A 43 8.31 -17.36 47.44
C GLU A 43 9.26 -17.47 46.25
N VAL A 44 10.47 -18.00 46.45
CA VAL A 44 11.44 -18.24 45.36
C VAL A 44 10.89 -19.22 44.33
N ALA A 45 10.19 -20.28 44.77
CA ALA A 45 9.55 -21.22 43.85
C ALA A 45 8.46 -20.53 43.01
N GLY A 46 7.62 -19.71 43.65
CA GLY A 46 6.60 -18.91 42.96
C GLY A 46 7.22 -17.95 41.95
N LEU A 47 8.27 -17.20 42.34
CA LEU A 47 8.97 -16.29 41.45
C LEU A 47 9.57 -17.01 40.25
N ARG A 48 10.23 -18.17 40.44
CA ARG A 48 10.77 -18.98 39.35
C ARG A 48 9.69 -19.39 38.35
N THR A 49 8.55 -19.88 38.83
CA THR A 49 7.43 -20.24 37.94
C THR A 49 6.87 -19.03 37.20
N GLY A 50 6.81 -17.86 37.85
CA GLY A 50 6.40 -16.61 37.21
C GLY A 50 7.36 -16.17 36.11
N TYR A 51 8.68 -16.26 36.35
CA TYR A 51 9.70 -15.96 35.35
C TYR A 51 9.65 -16.92 34.16
N GLU A 52 9.47 -18.22 34.40
CA GLU A 52 9.33 -19.21 33.32
C GLU A 52 8.09 -18.94 32.46
N ALA A 53 6.96 -18.57 33.07
CA ALA A 53 5.76 -18.18 32.33
C ALA A 53 6.00 -16.91 31.51
N TYR A 54 6.67 -15.91 32.09
CA TYR A 54 7.02 -14.67 31.41
C TYR A 54 7.96 -14.90 30.21
N GLU A 55 8.96 -15.76 30.36
CA GLU A 55 9.88 -16.13 29.26
C GLU A 55 9.14 -16.82 28.11
N ARG A 56 8.17 -17.69 28.40
CA ARG A 56 7.33 -18.30 27.35
C ARG A 56 6.54 -17.26 26.56
N VAL A 57 5.87 -16.35 27.27
CA VAL A 57 5.11 -15.25 26.62
C VAL A 57 6.04 -14.35 25.80
N ASN A 58 7.23 -14.02 26.31
CA ASN A 58 8.21 -13.25 25.56
C ASN A 58 8.70 -13.98 24.30
N ALA A 59 8.90 -15.30 24.37
CA ALA A 59 9.29 -16.09 23.21
C ALA A 59 8.19 -16.08 22.14
N GLU A 60 6.93 -16.23 22.53
CA GLU A 60 5.77 -16.16 21.63
C GLU A 60 5.64 -14.77 20.99
N LEU A 61 5.74 -13.69 21.79
CA LEU A 61 5.69 -12.32 21.29
C LEU A 61 6.83 -12.00 20.33
N ARG A 62 8.04 -12.53 20.57
CA ARG A 62 9.17 -12.37 19.64
C ARG A 62 8.88 -13.08 18.31
N ALA A 63 8.35 -14.30 18.36
CA ALA A 63 7.96 -15.03 17.15
C ALA A 63 6.85 -14.32 16.36
N GLU A 64 5.87 -13.71 17.04
CA GLU A 64 4.85 -12.88 16.37
C GLU A 64 5.44 -11.62 15.75
N CYS A 65 6.34 -10.92 16.47
CA CYS A 65 7.05 -9.77 15.93
C CYS A 65 7.83 -10.12 14.65
N GLU A 66 8.49 -11.28 14.62
CA GLU A 66 9.21 -11.75 13.44
C GLU A 66 8.28 -12.02 12.26
N LYS A 67 7.12 -12.66 12.50
CA LYS A 67 6.10 -12.85 11.45
C LYS A 67 5.58 -11.52 10.91
N LEU A 68 5.30 -10.56 11.79
CA LEU A 68 4.83 -9.23 11.38
C LEU A 68 5.87 -8.48 10.55
N ARG A 69 7.16 -8.61 10.88
CA ARG A 69 8.24 -8.05 10.06
C ARG A 69 8.28 -8.68 8.67
N ALA A 70 8.21 -10.01 8.59
CA ALA A 70 8.19 -10.72 7.31
C ALA A 70 7.00 -10.27 6.43
N TYR A 71 5.79 -10.17 7.02
CA TYR A 71 4.65 -9.61 6.30
C TYR A 71 4.89 -8.18 5.83
N GLY A 72 5.47 -7.33 6.68
CA GLY A 72 5.81 -5.96 6.32
C GLY A 72 6.76 -5.87 5.12
N GLU A 73 7.77 -6.73 5.05
CA GLU A 73 8.72 -6.83 3.93
C GLU A 73 8.03 -7.30 2.64
N GLU A 74 7.14 -8.29 2.73
CA GLU A 74 6.34 -8.74 1.58
C GLU A 74 5.43 -7.63 1.04
N PHE A 75 4.77 -6.89 1.94
CA PHE A 75 3.91 -5.76 1.56
C PHE A 75 4.72 -4.63 0.91
N ALA A 76 5.90 -4.31 1.43
CA ALA A 76 6.78 -3.31 0.81
C ALA A 76 7.19 -3.74 -0.61
N SER A 77 7.60 -5.00 -0.78
CA SER A 77 7.98 -5.56 -2.09
C SER A 77 6.80 -5.59 -3.08
N LEU A 78 5.58 -5.79 -2.59
CA LEU A 78 4.38 -5.69 -3.43
C LEU A 78 4.07 -4.25 -3.82
N ALA A 79 4.21 -3.30 -2.89
CA ALA A 79 3.98 -1.89 -3.14
C ALA A 79 4.95 -1.34 -4.19
N GLU A 80 6.23 -1.69 -4.12
CA GLU A 80 7.24 -1.32 -5.13
C GLU A 80 6.84 -1.82 -6.53
N ARG A 81 6.51 -3.11 -6.67
CA ARG A 81 6.03 -3.66 -7.95
C ARG A 81 4.80 -2.93 -8.48
N ARG A 82 3.85 -2.58 -7.62
CA ARG A 82 2.66 -1.83 -8.02
C ARG A 82 2.99 -0.41 -8.46
N HIS A 83 3.96 0.24 -7.83
CA HIS A 83 4.45 1.53 -8.28
C HIS A 83 5.12 1.45 -9.65
N GLU A 84 5.96 0.43 -9.89
CA GLU A 84 6.59 0.20 -11.19
C GLU A 84 5.55 -0.06 -12.29
N GLU A 85 4.54 -0.90 -12.03
CA GLU A 85 3.43 -1.15 -12.94
C GLU A 85 2.66 0.14 -13.26
N ALA A 86 2.35 0.95 -12.25
CA ALA A 86 1.65 2.21 -12.43
C ALA A 86 2.48 3.21 -13.26
N ASP A 87 3.80 3.27 -13.04
CA ASP A 87 4.71 4.10 -13.81
C ASP A 87 4.83 3.65 -15.26
N ALA A 88 4.85 2.34 -15.52
CA ALA A 88 4.81 1.79 -16.87
C ALA A 88 3.51 2.17 -17.59
N LEU A 89 2.36 1.96 -16.94
CA LEU A 89 1.05 2.33 -17.49
C LEU A 89 0.93 3.84 -17.76
N ARG A 90 1.51 4.68 -16.90
CA ARG A 90 1.57 6.13 -17.12
C ARG A 90 2.36 6.45 -18.39
N LYS A 91 3.55 5.88 -18.57
CA LYS A 91 4.38 6.08 -19.76
C LYS A 91 3.69 5.60 -21.04
N ASP A 92 3.02 4.45 -20.97
CA ASP A 92 2.25 3.93 -22.11
C ASP A 92 1.09 4.87 -22.45
N SER A 93 0.36 5.36 -21.45
CA SER A 93 -0.73 6.33 -21.65
C SER A 93 -0.25 7.63 -22.31
N GLU A 94 0.88 8.16 -21.86
CA GLU A 94 1.52 9.34 -22.46
C GLU A 94 1.93 9.08 -23.92
N SER A 95 2.47 7.89 -24.20
CA SER A 95 2.85 7.48 -25.55
C SER A 95 1.64 7.40 -26.49
N TYR A 96 0.55 6.78 -26.04
CA TYR A 96 -0.71 6.74 -26.81
C TYR A 96 -1.29 8.13 -27.04
N ARG A 97 -1.22 9.00 -26.03
CA ARG A 97 -1.67 10.40 -26.15
C ARG A 97 -0.88 11.14 -27.22
N LEU A 98 0.45 11.00 -27.23
CA LEU A 98 1.31 11.63 -28.23
C LEU A 98 1.03 11.09 -29.63
N LEU A 99 0.88 9.77 -29.77
CA LEU A 99 0.56 9.13 -31.04
C LEU A 99 -0.76 9.66 -31.62
N SER A 100 -1.81 9.72 -30.80
CA SER A 100 -3.11 10.28 -31.19
C SER A 100 -3.00 11.75 -31.63
N PHE A 101 -2.23 12.55 -30.91
CA PHE A 101 -1.96 13.94 -31.28
C PHE A 101 -1.26 14.06 -32.64
N CYS A 102 -0.19 13.30 -32.87
CA CYS A 102 0.54 13.30 -34.14
C CYS A 102 -0.35 12.84 -35.31
N HIS A 103 -1.14 11.78 -35.14
CA HIS A 103 -2.12 11.37 -36.15
C HIS A 103 -3.13 12.48 -36.45
N GLY A 104 -3.65 13.15 -35.43
CA GLY A 104 -4.53 14.31 -35.59
C GLY A 104 -3.89 15.42 -36.43
N GLN A 105 -2.65 15.80 -36.11
CA GLN A 105 -1.92 16.81 -36.88
C GLN A 105 -1.70 16.40 -38.33
N GLY A 106 -1.28 15.15 -38.58
CA GLY A 106 -1.10 14.64 -39.95
C GLY A 106 -2.40 14.67 -40.77
N THR A 107 -3.55 14.37 -40.15
CA THR A 107 -4.85 14.49 -40.84
C THR A 107 -5.19 15.93 -41.19
N LEU A 108 -4.91 16.89 -40.30
CA LEU A 108 -5.13 18.31 -40.55
C LEU A 108 -4.21 18.87 -41.63
N GLU A 109 -2.96 18.43 -41.69
CA GLU A 109 -2.01 18.77 -42.75
C GLU A 109 -2.48 18.23 -44.11
N LEU A 110 -2.90 16.96 -44.17
CA LEU A 110 -3.42 16.37 -45.41
C LEU A 110 -4.68 17.10 -45.91
N VAL A 111 -5.60 17.46 -45.01
CA VAL A 111 -6.80 18.24 -45.36
C VAL A 111 -6.44 19.63 -45.87
N ARG A 112 -5.44 20.30 -45.28
CA ARG A 112 -4.94 21.59 -45.77
C ARG A 112 -4.35 21.47 -47.17
N SER A 113 -3.44 20.52 -47.40
CA SER A 113 -2.87 20.28 -48.73
C SER A 113 -3.93 19.91 -49.77
N HIS A 114 -4.95 19.13 -49.37
CA HIS A 114 -6.10 18.84 -50.25
C HIS A 114 -6.86 20.12 -50.64
N HIS A 115 -7.12 21.01 -49.69
CA HIS A 115 -7.80 22.28 -49.95
C HIS A 115 -6.98 23.19 -50.89
N GLU A 116 -5.67 23.27 -50.69
CA GLU A 116 -4.74 24.00 -51.56
C GLU A 116 -4.76 23.45 -53.00
N LEU A 117 -4.67 22.12 -53.16
CA LEU A 117 -4.75 21.47 -54.47
C LEU A 117 -6.10 21.72 -55.14
N CYS A 118 -7.21 21.64 -54.41
CA CYS A 118 -8.53 21.96 -54.95
C CYS A 118 -8.63 23.42 -55.41
N ALA A 119 -8.05 24.36 -54.67
CA ALA A 119 -8.01 25.77 -55.05
C ALA A 119 -7.18 25.99 -56.32
N GLU A 120 -6.03 25.31 -56.45
CA GLU A 120 -5.18 25.40 -57.63
C GLU A 120 -5.85 24.76 -58.86
N ILE A 121 -6.46 23.58 -58.72
CA ILE A 121 -7.27 22.96 -59.78
C ILE A 121 -8.36 23.93 -60.24
N ARG A 122 -9.07 24.58 -59.31
CA ARG A 122 -10.09 25.60 -59.65
C ARG A 122 -9.48 26.76 -60.44
N ARG A 123 -8.33 27.30 -60.03
CA ARG A 123 -7.64 28.39 -60.74
C ARG A 123 -7.27 27.98 -62.18
N LEU A 124 -6.67 26.80 -62.34
CA LEU A 124 -6.28 26.29 -63.65
C LEU A 124 -7.49 26.09 -64.58
N LYS A 125 -8.61 25.60 -64.04
CA LYS A 125 -9.86 25.46 -64.79
C LYS A 125 -10.44 26.79 -65.26
N ILE A 126 -10.42 27.82 -64.40
CA ILE A 126 -10.84 29.17 -64.77
C ILE A 126 -9.97 29.71 -65.91
N LEU A 127 -8.64 29.54 -65.83
CA LEU A 127 -7.71 29.95 -66.88
C LEU A 127 -7.92 29.20 -68.19
N ALA A 128 -8.30 27.92 -68.13
CA ALA A 128 -8.65 27.11 -69.30
C ALA A 128 -10.04 27.40 -69.88
N GLY A 129 -10.84 28.28 -69.26
CA GLY A 129 -12.21 28.58 -69.69
C GLY A 129 -13.22 27.47 -69.38
N GLU A 130 -12.87 26.51 -68.52
CA GLU A 130 -13.78 25.46 -68.09
C GLU A 130 -14.82 26.01 -67.09
N PRO A 131 -16.08 25.54 -67.13
CA PRO A 131 -17.08 25.93 -66.15
C PRO A 131 -16.72 25.35 -64.77
N VAL A 132 -16.57 26.21 -63.76
CA VAL A 132 -16.29 25.83 -62.38
C VAL A 132 -17.51 26.16 -61.49
N PRO A 133 -17.95 25.23 -60.62
CA PRO A 133 -19.05 25.51 -59.70
C PRO A 133 -18.68 26.63 -58.71
N PRO A 134 -19.62 27.48 -58.27
CA PRO A 134 -19.35 28.57 -57.31
C PRO A 134 -18.82 28.01 -55.97
N THR A 135 -17.95 28.75 -55.28
CA THR A 135 -17.59 28.41 -53.90
C THR A 135 -18.82 28.53 -52.99
N PRO A 136 -18.79 27.93 -51.78
CA PRO A 136 -19.82 28.18 -50.78
C PRO A 136 -20.04 29.66 -50.47
N GLU A 137 -19.01 30.52 -50.57
CA GLU A 137 -19.13 31.97 -50.40
C GLU A 137 -19.72 32.70 -51.61
N GLU A 138 -19.51 32.18 -52.82
CA GLU A 138 -20.05 32.72 -54.08
C GLU A 138 -21.49 32.23 -54.36
N PHE A 139 -21.97 31.25 -53.59
CA PHE A 139 -23.29 30.63 -53.81
C PHE A 139 -24.42 31.51 -53.26
N ILE A 140 -25.26 32.03 -54.17
CA ILE A 140 -26.46 32.80 -53.83
C ILE A 140 -27.69 31.90 -54.05
N GLY A 141 -28.21 31.29 -52.98
CA GLY A 141 -29.38 30.39 -53.02
C GLY A 141 -29.63 29.64 -51.70
N PRO A 142 -30.71 28.84 -51.58
CA PRO A 142 -30.92 27.99 -50.41
C PRO A 142 -29.78 26.99 -50.29
N SER A 143 -29.18 26.90 -49.10
CA SER A 143 -27.97 26.12 -48.85
C SER A 143 -28.10 24.70 -49.44
N PRO A 144 -27.20 24.28 -50.34
CA PRO A 144 -27.28 22.96 -50.95
C PRO A 144 -27.19 21.90 -49.85
N GLU A 145 -27.83 20.75 -50.08
CA GLU A 145 -27.85 19.67 -49.10
C GLU A 145 -26.43 19.39 -48.57
N GLY A 146 -26.28 19.57 -47.26
CA GLY A 146 -24.99 19.45 -46.58
C GLY A 146 -24.36 18.07 -46.79
N PRO A 147 -23.03 17.95 -46.78
CA PRO A 147 -22.32 16.70 -47.03
C PRO A 147 -22.86 15.54 -46.17
N THR A 148 -23.14 15.81 -44.90
CA THR A 148 -23.67 14.83 -43.94
C THR A 148 -25.06 14.32 -44.30
N ALA A 149 -25.96 15.19 -44.78
CA ALA A 149 -27.29 14.81 -45.21
C ALA A 149 -27.25 13.99 -46.50
N ARG A 150 -26.37 14.39 -47.44
CA ARG A 150 -26.11 13.67 -48.68
C ARG A 150 -25.51 12.28 -48.45
N ILE A 151 -24.57 12.16 -47.51
CA ILE A 151 -23.99 10.88 -47.10
C ILE A 151 -25.05 10.02 -46.41
N ARG A 152 -25.84 10.57 -45.48
CA ARG A 152 -26.95 9.84 -44.84
C ARG A 152 -27.96 9.31 -45.86
N ARG A 153 -28.35 10.12 -46.85
CA ARG A 153 -29.24 9.70 -47.92
C ARG A 153 -28.64 8.57 -48.75
N LYS A 154 -27.35 8.67 -49.12
CA LYS A 154 -26.65 7.61 -49.85
C LYS A 154 -26.54 6.32 -49.02
N LEU A 155 -26.24 6.42 -47.72
CA LEU A 155 -26.16 5.27 -46.82
C LEU A 155 -27.53 4.62 -46.62
N ALA A 156 -28.59 5.41 -46.47
CA ALA A 156 -29.97 4.93 -46.41
C ALA A 156 -30.41 4.24 -47.71
N ALA A 157 -30.05 4.82 -48.87
CA ALA A 157 -30.31 4.21 -50.18
C ALA A 157 -29.52 2.91 -50.41
N MET A 158 -28.38 2.73 -49.74
CA MET A 158 -27.58 1.51 -49.75
C MET A 158 -27.95 0.51 -48.63
N GLY A 159 -29.00 0.78 -47.85
CA GLY A 159 -29.46 -0.10 -46.76
C GLY A 159 -28.49 -0.18 -45.57
N LYS A 160 -27.53 0.75 -45.43
CA LYS A 160 -26.51 0.78 -44.36
C LYS A 160 -26.75 1.90 -43.35
N GLY A 161 -28.01 2.28 -43.14
CA GLY A 161 -28.41 3.44 -42.35
C GLY A 161 -29.46 3.12 -41.30
N GLU A 162 -29.12 2.31 -40.31
CA GLU A 162 -29.78 2.38 -39.00
C GLU A 162 -28.71 2.59 -37.92
N PRO A 163 -28.85 3.60 -37.05
CA PRO A 163 -28.10 3.67 -35.82
C PRO A 163 -28.78 2.78 -34.76
N SER A 164 -28.01 1.88 -34.13
CA SER A 164 -28.22 1.50 -32.72
C SER A 164 -27.51 2.51 -31.83
#